data_AF-A2ZU06-F1
#
_entry.id   AF-A2ZU06-F1
#
_cell.length_a   1.000
_cell.length_b   1.000
_cell.length_c   1.000
_cell.angle_alpha   90.00
_cell.angle_beta   90.00
_cell.angle_gamma   90.00
#
_symmetry.space_group_name_H-M   'P 1'
#
loop_
_entity.id
_entity.type
_entity.pdbx_description
1 polymer ?
#
loop_
_entity_poly.entity_id
_entity_poly.type
_entity_poly.pdbx_seq_one_letter_code
_entity_poly.pdbx_strand_id
1 'polypeptide(L)'
;MATGGGGLSGPQPSLRRGLSRAFTMRPEGYSGEDGGEYSEESELVPNSLAPIVPILRAANEIEEENQRVAYLCRFTAFEKAHTMDPNSGGRGVRQFKTYLLHRLEKVSAFPAIPPPIYQ
;
A
#
# COMPACT_ATOMS: atom_id res chain seq x y z
N MET A 1 2.74 5.30 -79.33
CA MET A 1 3.91 5.58 -78.48
C MET A 1 3.42 6.25 -77.20
N ALA A 2 4.13 5.99 -76.09
CA ALA A 2 3.98 6.56 -74.73
C ALA A 2 2.82 6.02 -73.86
N THR A 3 2.95 5.70 -72.58
CA THR A 3 4.01 5.09 -71.72
C THR A 3 3.33 4.92 -70.35
N GLY A 4 3.52 3.78 -69.69
CA GLY A 4 2.91 3.48 -68.39
C GLY A 4 3.45 4.37 -67.26
N GLY A 5 2.57 4.74 -66.34
CA GLY A 5 2.93 5.46 -65.11
C GLY A 5 3.35 4.49 -64.02
N GLY A 6 4.65 4.43 -63.76
CA GLY A 6 5.22 3.88 -62.53
C GLY A 6 5.53 5.02 -61.56
N GLY A 7 5.02 4.93 -60.34
CA GLY A 7 5.32 5.86 -59.25
C GLY A 7 5.45 5.10 -57.93
N LEU A 8 6.61 4.48 -57.73
CA LEU A 8 7.03 3.92 -56.44
C LEU A 8 7.69 5.05 -55.64
N SER A 9 7.09 5.45 -54.52
CA SER A 9 7.67 6.40 -53.58
C SER A 9 7.75 5.79 -52.18
N GLY A 10 8.93 5.29 -51.82
CA GLY A 10 9.50 5.49 -50.49
C GLY A 10 10.53 6.64 -50.57
N PRO A 11 11.17 7.10 -49.47
CA PRO A 11 11.16 6.56 -48.10
C PRO A 11 11.05 7.63 -46.96
N GLN A 12 10.96 7.14 -45.70
CA GLN A 12 11.29 7.78 -44.41
C GLN A 12 10.33 8.86 -43.82
N PRO A 13 10.37 9.18 -42.50
CA PRO A 13 10.95 8.45 -41.35
C PRO A 13 9.93 8.22 -40.23
N SER A 14 10.13 7.14 -39.48
CA SER A 14 9.50 6.92 -38.18
C SER A 14 9.92 8.03 -37.21
N LEU A 15 8.96 8.83 -36.73
CA LEU A 15 9.17 9.70 -35.58
C LEU A 15 9.48 8.83 -34.37
N ARG A 16 10.79 8.59 -34.15
CA ARG A 16 11.33 8.22 -32.85
C ARG A 16 11.07 9.37 -31.90
N ARG A 17 9.89 9.38 -31.29
CA ARG A 17 9.61 10.20 -30.12
C ARG A 17 10.33 9.56 -28.94
N GLY A 18 11.61 9.89 -28.81
CA GLY A 18 12.31 9.74 -27.55
C GLY A 18 11.65 10.66 -26.53
N LEU A 19 11.03 10.06 -25.51
CA LEU A 19 11.08 10.63 -24.18
C LEU A 19 11.66 9.57 -23.26
N SER A 20 12.85 9.90 -22.80
CA SER A 20 13.71 9.22 -21.87
C SER A 20 12.99 8.74 -20.62
N ARG A 21 13.37 7.53 -20.17
CA ARG A 21 13.44 7.05 -18.77
C ARG A 21 12.33 7.55 -17.82
N ALA A 22 11.38 6.68 -17.49
CA ALA A 22 10.66 6.82 -16.23
C ALA A 22 10.21 5.46 -15.67
N PHE A 23 10.98 5.03 -14.67
CA PHE A 23 10.63 4.11 -13.58
C PHE A 23 10.05 2.73 -13.94
N THR A 24 10.96 1.75 -14.02
CA THR A 24 10.74 0.48 -13.33
C THR A 24 10.41 0.78 -11.86
N MET A 25 9.12 0.82 -11.50
CA MET A 25 8.70 0.81 -10.10
C MET A 25 9.03 -0.56 -9.53
N ARG A 26 10.26 -0.70 -9.03
CA ARG A 26 10.58 -1.73 -8.04
C ARG A 26 9.76 -1.40 -6.79
N PRO A 27 8.97 -2.32 -6.21
CA PRO A 27 8.43 -2.13 -4.87
C PRO A 27 9.54 -2.46 -3.87
N GLU A 28 10.66 -1.75 -3.95
CA GLU A 28 11.78 -1.84 -3.01
C GLU A 28 11.97 -0.43 -2.48
N GLY A 29 11.06 -0.06 -1.59
CA GLY A 29 11.02 1.24 -0.93
C GLY A 29 10.33 1.18 0.42
N TYR A 30 10.21 0.00 1.02
CA TYR A 30 9.91 -0.11 2.44
C TYR A 30 11.14 -0.73 3.11
N SER A 31 12.24 0.04 3.09
CA SER A 31 13.34 -0.18 4.03
C SER A 31 12.74 -0.04 5.42
N GLY A 32 12.59 -1.18 6.07
CA GLY A 32 12.15 -1.25 7.45
C GLY A 32 13.25 -0.71 8.33
N GLU A 33 13.20 0.57 8.65
CA GLU A 33 13.96 1.15 9.74
C GLU A 33 13.40 2.53 10.08
N ASP A 34 13.23 2.73 11.39
CA ASP A 34 13.00 3.98 12.11
C ASP A 34 11.57 4.57 12.15
N GLY A 35 10.84 4.19 13.21
CA GLY A 35 10.42 5.13 14.26
C GLY A 35 9.54 6.34 13.94
N GLY A 36 9.07 6.53 12.71
CA GLY A 36 8.20 7.64 12.33
C GLY A 36 6.75 7.44 12.76
N GLU A 37 6.34 8.25 13.74
CA GLU A 37 4.97 8.63 14.13
C GLU A 37 3.82 7.71 13.66
N TYR A 38 3.41 6.84 14.56
CA TYR A 38 2.38 5.81 14.34
C TYR A 38 0.94 6.37 14.42
N SER A 39 0.82 7.67 14.69
CA SER A 39 -0.44 8.39 14.91
C SER A 39 -1.22 8.70 13.64
N GLU A 40 -0.64 8.43 12.46
CA GLU A 40 -1.17 8.87 11.17
C GLU A 40 -2.03 7.80 10.45
N GLU A 41 -2.28 6.62 11.05
CA GLU A 41 -3.05 5.55 10.41
C GLU A 41 -4.47 5.97 10.03
N SER A 42 -5.05 6.91 10.77
CA SER A 42 -6.36 7.52 10.48
C SER A 42 -6.32 8.55 9.34
N GLU A 43 -5.16 9.17 9.08
CA GLU A 43 -4.97 10.14 7.98
C GLU A 43 -4.78 9.44 6.64
N LEU A 44 -4.23 8.23 6.68
CA LEU A 44 -4.03 7.38 5.51
C LEU A 44 -5.32 6.71 5.02
N VAL A 45 -6.44 6.83 5.75
CA VAL A 45 -7.72 6.19 5.40
C VAL A 45 -8.32 6.89 4.17
N PRO A 46 -8.51 6.19 3.04
CA PRO A 46 -9.23 6.73 1.90
C PRO A 46 -10.66 7.11 2.28
N ASN A 47 -11.21 8.19 1.70
CA ASN A 47 -12.58 8.65 2.01
C ASN A 47 -13.64 7.56 1.82
N SER A 48 -13.45 6.63 0.89
CA SER A 48 -14.35 5.47 0.66
C SER A 48 -14.41 4.51 1.86
N LEU A 49 -13.41 4.57 2.75
CA LEU A 49 -13.27 3.76 3.95
C LEU A 49 -13.48 4.58 5.23
N ALA A 50 -14.00 5.81 5.16
CA ALA A 50 -14.27 6.65 6.33
C ALA A 50 -14.95 5.93 7.53
N PRO A 51 -15.86 4.94 7.34
CA PRO A 51 -16.45 4.18 8.45
C PRO A 51 -15.46 3.40 9.34
N ILE A 52 -14.22 3.14 8.90
CA ILE A 52 -13.22 2.42 9.71
C ILE A 52 -12.39 3.36 10.61
N VAL A 53 -12.36 4.67 10.32
CA VAL A 53 -11.63 5.68 11.10
C VAL A 53 -11.88 5.61 12.61
N PRO A 54 -13.13 5.50 13.11
CA PRO A 54 -13.35 5.40 14.56
C PRO A 54 -12.72 4.14 15.18
N ILE A 55 -12.61 3.04 14.44
CA ILE A 55 -11.98 1.80 14.91
C ILE A 55 -10.47 2.00 15.06
N LEU A 56 -9.83 2.66 14.09
CA LEU A 56 -8.39 2.96 14.15
C LEU A 56 -8.05 3.97 15.24
N ARG A 57 -8.90 4.99 15.46
CA ARG A 57 -8.74 5.93 16.58
C ARG A 57 -8.80 5.22 17.93
N ALA A 58 -9.79 4.36 18.13
CA ALA A 58 -9.88 3.54 19.34
C ALA A 58 -8.68 2.60 19.49
N ALA A 59 -8.16 2.05 18.39
CA ALA A 59 -6.96 1.22 18.41
C ALA A 59 -5.73 2.00 18.91
N ASN A 60 -5.58 3.26 18.49
CA ASN A 60 -4.49 4.13 18.94
C ASN A 60 -4.62 4.50 20.41
N GLU A 61 -5.84 4.82 20.87
CA GLU A 61 -6.11 5.15 22.28
C GLU A 61 -5.79 3.98 23.23
N ILE A 62 -6.13 2.74 22.82
CA ILE A 62 -5.94 1.55 23.66
C ILE A 62 -4.55 0.92 23.52
N GLU A 63 -3.68 1.42 22.62
CA GLU A 63 -2.38 0.82 22.31
C GLU A 63 -1.45 0.79 23.53
N GLU A 64 -1.43 1.86 24.31
CA GLU A 64 -0.60 1.96 25.53
C GLU A 64 -1.15 1.10 26.68
N GLU A 65 -2.47 0.96 26.78
CA GLU A 65 -3.13 0.18 27.83
C GLU A 65 -3.05 -1.32 27.54
N ASN A 66 -3.33 -1.72 26.30
CA ASN A 66 -3.37 -3.10 25.88
C ASN A 66 -3.12 -3.28 24.38
N GLN A 67 -1.85 -3.50 24.04
CA GLN A 67 -1.41 -3.77 22.67
C GLN A 67 -2.17 -4.93 21.98
N ARG A 68 -2.65 -5.94 22.73
CA ARG A 68 -3.43 -7.05 22.16
C ARG A 68 -4.79 -6.60 21.68
N VAL A 69 -5.45 -5.73 22.44
CA VAL A 69 -6.75 -5.17 22.06
C VAL A 69 -6.57 -4.21 20.89
N ALA A 70 -5.54 -3.37 20.89
CA ALA A 70 -5.23 -2.49 19.77
C ALA A 70 -4.99 -3.28 18.47
N TYR A 71 -4.27 -4.41 18.54
CA TYR A 71 -4.10 -5.33 17.41
C TYR A 71 -5.45 -5.83 16.86
N LEU A 72 -6.34 -6.28 17.73
CA LEU A 72 -7.66 -6.76 17.34
C LEU A 72 -8.49 -5.66 16.68
N CYS A 73 -8.45 -4.43 17.21
CA CYS A 73 -9.13 -3.28 16.61
C CYS A 73 -8.61 -2.99 15.20
N ARG A 74 -7.28 -2.99 15.00
CA ARG A 74 -6.67 -2.82 13.66
C ARG A 74 -7.04 -3.95 12.70
N PHE A 75 -7.11 -5.19 13.19
CA PHE A 75 -7.56 -6.33 12.39
C PHE A 75 -9.04 -6.19 11.98
N THR A 76 -9.92 -5.79 12.90
CA THR A 76 -11.33 -5.51 12.60
C THR A 76 -11.48 -4.39 11.56
N ALA A 77 -10.67 -3.33 11.66
CA ALA A 77 -10.67 -2.27 10.66
C ALA A 77 -10.26 -2.78 9.27
N PHE A 78 -9.26 -3.66 9.20
CA PHE A 78 -8.84 -4.33 7.97
C PHE A 78 -9.96 -5.19 7.38
N GLU A 79 -10.61 -6.03 8.19
CA GLU A 79 -11.73 -6.86 7.75
C GLU A 79 -12.90 -6.02 7.24
N LYS A 80 -13.20 -4.91 7.93
CA LYS A 80 -14.25 -3.98 7.51
C LYS A 80 -13.91 -3.33 6.18
N ALA A 81 -12.66 -2.89 6.00
CA ALA A 81 -12.17 -2.34 4.73
C ALA A 81 -12.21 -3.39 3.60
N HIS A 82 -11.90 -4.65 3.90
CA HIS A 82 -12.00 -5.74 2.94
C HIS A 82 -13.45 -6.05 2.54
N THR A 83 -14.37 -6.00 3.49
CA THR A 83 -15.81 -6.17 3.22
C THR A 83 -16.37 -5.04 2.37
N MET A 84 -15.93 -3.80 2.59
CA MET A 84 -16.40 -2.63 1.84
C MET A 84 -15.90 -2.58 0.39
N ASP A 85 -14.66 -3.01 0.14
CA ASP A 85 -14.06 -3.00 -1.19
C ASP A 85 -13.17 -4.23 -1.39
N PRO A 86 -13.72 -5.43 -1.62
CA PRO A 86 -12.96 -6.68 -1.67
C PRO A 86 -11.90 -6.66 -2.78
N ASN A 87 -12.25 -6.09 -3.94
CA ASN A 87 -11.35 -5.99 -5.09
C ASN A 87 -10.32 -4.85 -4.96
N SER A 88 -10.41 -4.03 -3.91
CA SER A 88 -9.54 -2.88 -3.68
C SER A 88 -9.51 -1.92 -4.88
N GLY A 89 -10.68 -1.70 -5.50
CA GLY A 89 -10.84 -0.87 -6.69
C GLY A 89 -10.90 0.63 -6.39
N GLY A 90 -11.13 1.02 -5.14
CA GLY A 90 -11.12 2.40 -4.70
C GLY A 90 -9.73 3.03 -4.72
N ARG A 91 -9.66 4.34 -5.01
CA ARG A 91 -8.40 5.09 -5.00
C ARG A 91 -7.71 4.94 -3.64
N GLY A 92 -6.47 4.47 -3.64
CA GLY A 92 -5.66 4.32 -2.43
C GLY A 92 -6.02 3.13 -1.52
N VAL A 93 -7.10 2.40 -1.79
CA VAL A 93 -7.57 1.30 -0.92
C VAL A 93 -6.56 0.15 -0.83
N ARG A 94 -5.98 -0.24 -1.96
CA ARG A 94 -4.95 -1.31 -1.98
C ARG A 94 -3.72 -0.93 -1.16
N GLN A 95 -3.25 0.31 -1.32
CA GLN A 95 -2.09 0.82 -0.57
C GLN A 95 -2.39 0.85 0.93
N PHE A 96 -3.55 1.38 1.31
CA PHE A 96 -4.02 1.41 2.69
C PHE A 96 -4.09 0.00 3.31
N LYS A 97 -4.68 -0.98 2.61
CA LYS A 97 -4.74 -2.37 3.09
C LYS A 97 -3.35 -2.99 3.24
N THR A 98 -2.45 -2.77 2.29
CA THR A 98 -1.07 -3.26 2.38
C THR A 98 -0.34 -2.64 3.57
N TYR A 99 -0.49 -1.33 3.78
CA TYR A 99 0.06 -0.65 4.96
C TYR A 99 -0.47 -1.24 6.27
N LEU A 100 -1.80 -1.39 6.39
CA LEU A 100 -2.42 -1.89 7.61
C LEU A 100 -2.03 -3.35 7.90
N LEU A 101 -1.88 -4.18 6.86
CA LEU A 101 -1.42 -5.56 6.99
C LEU A 101 0.03 -5.64 7.51
N HIS A 102 0.94 -4.84 6.97
CA HIS A 102 2.31 -4.76 7.49
C HIS A 102 2.37 -4.25 8.93
N ARG A 103 1.46 -3.36 9.33
CA ARG A 103 1.35 -2.91 10.72
C ARG A 103 0.94 -4.06 11.64
N LEU A 104 -0.01 -4.89 11.22
CA LEU A 104 -0.46 -6.06 11.97
C LEU A 104 0.66 -7.10 12.16
N GLU A 105 1.48 -7.35 11.13
CA GLU A 105 2.63 -8.28 11.22
C GLU A 105 3.61 -7.88 12.33
N LYS A 106 3.90 -6.59 12.47
CA LYS A 106 4.82 -6.06 13.49
C LYS A 106 4.34 -6.23 14.93
N VAL A 107 3.03 -6.11 15.19
CA VAL A 107 2.47 -6.28 16.54
C VAL A 107 2.32 -7.75 16.91
N SER A 108 2.14 -8.63 15.91
CA SER A 108 2.10 -10.09 16.12
C SER A 108 3.47 -10.69 16.46
N ALA A 109 4.56 -10.00 16.10
CA ALA A 109 5.90 -10.28 16.59
C ALA A 109 5.99 -9.86 18.07
N PHE A 110 5.29 -10.60 18.93
CA PHE A 110 5.50 -10.53 20.37
C PHE A 110 7.00 -10.61 20.64
N PRO A 111 7.56 -9.76 21.52
CA PRO A 111 8.91 -9.99 21.99
C PRO A 111 8.94 -11.42 22.53
N ALA A 112 9.80 -12.24 21.93
CA ALA A 112 10.07 -13.59 22.37
C ALA A 112 10.19 -13.54 23.89
N ILE A 113 9.33 -14.29 24.58
CA ILE A 113 9.41 -14.48 26.03
C ILE A 113 10.88 -14.80 26.33
N PRO A 114 11.63 -13.94 27.04
CA PRO A 114 13.01 -14.25 27.35
C PRO A 114 13.02 -15.60 28.09
N PRO A 115 13.91 -16.54 27.73
CA PRO A 115 13.95 -17.83 28.39
C PRO A 115 14.09 -17.60 29.90
N PRO A 116 13.33 -18.31 30.75
CA PRO A 116 13.47 -18.16 32.19
C PRO A 116 14.93 -18.45 32.56
N ILE A 117 15.58 -17.48 33.18
CA ILE A 117 16.90 -17.68 33.79
C ILE A 117 16.66 -18.59 34.99
N TYR A 118 16.90 -19.89 34.81
CA TYR A 118 16.98 -20.83 35.92
C TYR A 118 18.26 -20.49 36.70
N GLN A 119 18.10 -19.90 37.89
CA GLN A 119 19.13 -19.89 38.94
C GLN A 119 19.08 -21.19 39.73
#